data_AF-A0A1I5LDF9-F1
#
_entry.id   AF-A0A1I5LDF9-F1
#
_cell.length_a   1.000
_cell.length_b   1.000
_cell.length_c   1.000
_cell.angle_alpha   90.00
_cell.angle_beta   90.00
_cell.angle_gamma   90.00
#
_symmetry.space_group_name_H-M   'P 1'
#
loop_
_entity.id
_entity.type
_entity.pdbx_description
1 polymer ?
#
loop_
_entity_poly.entity_id
_entity_poly.type
_entity_poly.pdbx_seq_one_letter_code
_entity_poly.pdbx_strand_id
1 'polypeptide(L)'
;MWMFSVPLVAALTLLAVAYTAFRASQTARTPQGAVGWVVFLVALPFVAVPAYYVFGYARISRFRDRWKVVRVSPETWSRPQGLPKSSAASERLAPFTAIGGGPVVAGCGRTVLRDSEETYDPIFDAIAEARHYVLVQFYIIRDDETGRRLHAALCDAVARGVRVHLLYDPLGCLLLTRRYRRTLAEAGVQMYPTRGPSRLLGRFALNYRNHRKCVVVDGRTGFTGGLNVANEYAGAWRDTHIRLTGPVVSQLQAIFADDWAMQAHEQLDGLLWDTDHDSQGTHALMIGSGPIDGHEIGTLYFTALCQVARRRLWLTTPYFVPTADLLSALKLAALRGVEIRILVPHVYDKLTPWIAAFAYFDEVRDAGVQILRYTPCFMHQKVALVDDDIVSIGTLNMDIRSCILNFEETAVFYGEDQAREVEEMLRQDMEHAYVMTNRLDEQPLWLRVAAPVFKLLAPLL
;
A
#
# COMPACT_ATOMS: atom_id res chain seq x y z
N MET A 1 6.12 -56.21 -16.34
CA MET A 1 6.24 -54.75 -16.52
C MET A 1 5.57 -53.96 -15.38
N TRP A 2 4.33 -54.29 -14.99
CA TRP A 2 3.61 -53.65 -13.87
C TRP A 2 4.25 -53.81 -12.47
N MET A 3 4.96 -54.91 -12.24
CA MET A 3 5.57 -55.23 -10.94
C MET A 3 6.71 -54.28 -10.54
N PHE A 4 7.34 -53.61 -11.51
CA PHE A 4 8.43 -52.64 -11.26
C PHE A 4 7.97 -51.19 -11.40
N SER A 5 6.90 -50.93 -12.17
CA SER A 5 6.42 -49.56 -12.39
C SER A 5 5.69 -48.99 -11.17
N VAL A 6 4.91 -49.80 -10.45
CA VAL A 6 4.16 -49.31 -9.27
C VAL A 6 5.09 -48.90 -8.10
N PRO A 7 6.07 -49.72 -7.68
CA PRO A 7 7.00 -49.32 -6.62
C PRO A 7 7.87 -48.12 -7.03
N LEU A 8 8.27 -48.05 -8.30
CA LEU A 8 9.03 -46.92 -8.82
C LEU A 8 8.23 -45.62 -8.80
N VAL A 9 6.97 -45.63 -9.25
CA VAL A 9 6.09 -44.46 -9.21
C VAL A 9 5.82 -44.02 -7.77
N ALA A 10 5.60 -44.97 -6.85
CA ALA A 10 5.44 -44.68 -5.43
C ALA A 10 6.70 -44.03 -4.83
N ALA A 11 7.88 -44.59 -5.09
CA ALA A 11 9.15 -44.04 -4.63
C ALA A 11 9.43 -42.64 -5.19
N LEU A 12 9.19 -42.42 -6.49
CA LEU A 12 9.33 -41.10 -7.13
C LEU A 12 8.36 -40.08 -6.55
N THR A 13 7.13 -40.49 -6.26
CA THR A 13 6.12 -39.62 -5.64
C THR A 13 6.53 -39.23 -4.23
N LEU A 14 6.98 -40.19 -3.41
CA LEU A 14 7.49 -39.92 -2.07
C LEU A 14 8.71 -38.99 -2.07
N LEU A 15 9.65 -39.20 -2.99
CA LEU A 15 10.80 -38.30 -3.16
C LEU A 15 10.37 -36.90 -3.59
N ALA A 16 9.41 -36.79 -4.50
CA ALA A 16 8.87 -35.49 -4.93
C ALA A 16 8.17 -34.76 -3.78
N VAL A 17 7.37 -35.47 -2.97
CA VAL A 17 6.73 -34.93 -1.76
C VAL A 17 7.78 -34.49 -0.74
N ALA A 18 8.76 -35.35 -0.42
CA ALA A 18 9.81 -35.01 0.54
C ALA A 18 10.62 -33.79 0.10
N TYR A 19 11.01 -33.73 -1.18
CA TYR A 19 11.70 -32.58 -1.75
C TYR A 19 10.84 -31.31 -1.69
N THR A 20 9.59 -31.37 -2.17
CA THR A 20 8.71 -30.19 -2.18
C THR A 20 8.33 -29.73 -0.78
N ALA A 21 8.16 -30.63 0.18
CA ALA A 21 7.92 -30.31 1.59
C ALA A 21 9.13 -29.62 2.22
N PHE A 22 10.34 -30.12 1.97
CA PHE A 22 11.58 -29.46 2.39
C PHE A 22 11.74 -28.07 1.73
N ARG A 23 11.37 -27.94 0.46
CA ARG A 23 11.36 -26.63 -0.22
C ARG A 23 10.32 -25.70 0.38
N ALA A 24 9.14 -26.20 0.74
CA ALA A 24 8.09 -25.41 1.36
C ALA A 24 8.55 -24.87 2.71
N SER A 25 9.24 -25.68 3.53
CA SER A 25 9.81 -25.20 4.81
C SER A 25 10.92 -24.17 4.66
N GLN A 26 11.67 -24.21 3.54
CA GLN A 26 12.71 -23.20 3.25
C GLN A 26 12.17 -21.91 2.63
N THR A 27 11.03 -21.96 1.94
CA THR A 27 10.60 -20.85 1.06
C THR A 27 9.26 -20.22 1.47
N ALA A 28 8.46 -20.89 2.30
CA ALA A 28 7.26 -20.30 2.85
C ALA A 28 7.61 -19.10 3.73
N ARG A 29 6.84 -18.01 3.59
CA ARG A 29 7.05 -16.78 4.39
C ARG A 29 6.66 -16.96 5.85
N THR A 30 5.72 -17.85 6.14
CA THR A 30 5.26 -18.11 7.51
C THR A 30 5.34 -19.60 7.84
N PRO A 31 5.60 -19.98 9.11
CA PRO A 31 5.54 -21.36 9.55
C PRO A 31 4.19 -22.02 9.27
N GLN A 32 3.09 -21.29 9.45
CA GLN A 32 1.73 -21.78 9.19
C GLN A 32 1.52 -22.09 7.70
N GLY A 33 2.02 -21.23 6.81
CA GLY A 33 2.00 -21.49 5.37
C GLY A 33 2.85 -22.69 4.98
N ALA A 34 4.01 -22.88 5.63
CA ALA A 34 4.85 -24.06 5.44
C ALA A 34 4.10 -25.33 5.83
N VAL A 35 3.50 -25.36 7.03
CA VAL A 35 2.71 -26.49 7.53
C VAL A 35 1.54 -26.79 6.59
N GLY A 36 0.80 -25.77 6.14
CA GLY A 36 -0.29 -25.94 5.19
C GLY A 36 0.15 -26.62 3.89
N TRP A 37 1.28 -26.20 3.32
CA TRP A 37 1.87 -26.86 2.15
C TRP A 37 2.32 -28.28 2.44
N VAL A 38 3.01 -28.53 3.56
CA VAL A 38 3.49 -29.87 3.94
C VAL A 38 2.32 -30.83 4.10
N VAL A 39 1.27 -30.43 4.82
CA VAL A 39 0.06 -31.24 5.01
C VAL A 39 -0.62 -31.52 3.68
N PHE A 40 -0.78 -30.52 2.80
CA PHE A 40 -1.40 -30.71 1.49
C PHE A 40 -0.57 -31.64 0.59
N LEU A 41 0.76 -31.50 0.61
CA LEU A 41 1.70 -32.35 -0.14
C LEU A 41 1.64 -33.82 0.31
N VAL A 42 1.49 -34.07 1.61
CA VAL A 42 1.35 -35.43 2.16
C VAL A 42 -0.03 -36.01 1.89
N ALA A 43 -1.10 -35.23 2.05
CA ALA A 43 -2.48 -35.72 1.92
C ALA A 43 -2.88 -35.99 0.48
N LEU A 44 -2.46 -35.15 -0.48
CA LEU A 44 -2.90 -35.19 -1.87
C LEU A 44 -1.73 -35.01 -2.86
N PRO A 45 -0.72 -35.90 -2.86
CA PRO A 45 0.55 -35.67 -3.55
C PRO A 45 0.42 -35.43 -5.06
N PHE A 46 -0.49 -36.15 -5.73
CA PHE A 46 -0.72 -36.02 -7.17
C PHE A 46 -1.33 -34.68 -7.58
N VAL A 47 -1.97 -33.96 -6.65
CA VAL A 47 -2.53 -32.62 -6.86
C VAL A 47 -1.60 -31.55 -6.30
N ALA A 48 -1.12 -31.77 -5.08
CA ALA A 48 -0.35 -30.81 -4.31
C ALA A 48 1.05 -30.58 -4.86
N VAL A 49 1.74 -31.61 -5.40
CA VAL A 49 3.07 -31.43 -5.99
C VAL A 49 2.99 -30.54 -7.24
N PRO A 50 2.11 -30.80 -8.24
CA PRO A 50 1.88 -29.84 -9.33
C PRO A 50 1.45 -28.45 -8.83
N ALA A 51 0.52 -28.39 -7.88
CA ALA A 51 0.06 -27.13 -7.31
C ALA A 51 1.20 -26.34 -6.64
N TYR A 52 2.13 -27.00 -5.95
CA TYR A 52 3.28 -26.35 -5.31
C TYR A 52 4.23 -25.72 -6.34
N TYR A 53 4.49 -26.39 -7.46
CA TYR A 53 5.29 -25.81 -8.54
C TYR A 53 4.61 -24.62 -9.23
N VAL A 54 3.28 -24.58 -9.23
CA VAL A 54 2.49 -23.46 -9.79
C VAL A 54 2.33 -22.31 -8.77
N PHE A 55 2.09 -22.62 -7.49
CA PHE A 55 1.64 -21.68 -6.47
C PHE A 55 2.60 -21.48 -5.30
N GLY A 56 3.33 -22.51 -4.87
CA GLY A 56 4.16 -22.52 -3.66
C GLY A 56 5.57 -21.97 -3.86
N TYR A 57 6.19 -22.19 -5.03
CA TYR A 57 7.54 -21.71 -5.30
C TYR A 57 7.55 -20.29 -5.89
N ALA A 58 7.88 -19.27 -5.09
CA ALA A 58 8.15 -17.92 -5.56
C ALA A 58 9.67 -17.63 -5.51
N ARG A 59 10.29 -17.41 -6.67
CA ARG A 59 11.73 -17.14 -6.80
C ARG A 59 12.05 -15.65 -6.53
N ILE A 60 11.66 -15.16 -5.37
CA ILE A 60 11.76 -13.73 -4.98
C ILE A 60 13.22 -13.29 -4.88
N SER A 61 14.14 -14.16 -4.44
CA SER A 61 15.55 -13.82 -4.26
C SER A 61 16.24 -13.40 -5.57
N ARG A 62 16.07 -14.16 -6.65
CA ARG A 62 16.62 -13.80 -7.98
C ARG A 62 15.98 -12.55 -8.57
N PHE A 63 14.71 -12.27 -8.23
CA PHE A 63 14.08 -11.01 -8.56
C PHE A 63 14.82 -9.90 -7.80
N ARG A 64 14.85 -9.93 -6.47
CA ARG A 64 15.55 -8.93 -5.63
C ARG A 64 17.00 -8.65 -6.05
N ASP A 65 17.80 -9.68 -6.34
CA ASP A 65 19.22 -9.50 -6.68
C ASP A 65 19.42 -8.82 -8.05
N ARG A 66 18.50 -9.04 -9.01
CA ARG A 66 18.52 -8.34 -10.31
C ARG A 66 18.19 -6.84 -10.17
N TRP A 67 17.47 -6.46 -9.12
CA TRP A 67 16.91 -5.11 -8.97
C TRP A 67 17.67 -4.21 -8.00
N LYS A 68 18.52 -4.76 -7.14
CA LYS A 68 19.49 -3.95 -6.37
C LYS A 68 20.37 -3.06 -7.26
N VAL A 69 20.52 -3.41 -8.54
CA VAL A 69 21.38 -2.73 -9.52
C VAL A 69 20.71 -1.48 -10.13
N VAL A 70 19.38 -1.32 -10.03
CA VAL A 70 18.64 -0.28 -10.77
C VAL A 70 17.99 0.78 -9.87
N ARG A 71 18.03 0.62 -8.54
CA ARG A 71 17.47 1.61 -7.61
C ARG A 71 18.15 2.97 -7.77
N VAL A 72 17.37 4.04 -7.71
CA VAL A 72 17.90 5.40 -7.64
C VAL A 72 18.67 5.52 -6.33
N SER A 73 19.98 5.80 -6.40
CA SER A 73 20.79 5.98 -5.19
C SER A 73 20.18 7.09 -4.34
N PRO A 74 20.04 6.91 -3.02
CA PRO A 74 19.62 7.97 -2.12
C PRO A 74 20.38 9.27 -2.36
N GLU A 75 21.69 9.20 -2.62
CA GLU A 75 22.56 10.36 -2.89
C GLU A 75 22.08 11.23 -4.07
N THR A 76 21.31 10.64 -5.00
CA THR A 76 20.78 11.31 -6.20
C THR A 76 19.66 12.29 -5.86
N TRP A 77 18.79 11.93 -4.91
CA TRP A 77 17.60 12.71 -4.53
C TRP A 77 17.70 13.28 -3.10
N SER A 78 18.69 12.84 -2.32
CA SER A 78 19.06 13.39 -1.02
C SER A 78 20.37 14.18 -1.14
N ARG A 79 20.35 15.27 -1.92
CA ARG A 79 21.33 16.34 -1.63
C ARG A 79 21.08 16.81 -0.20
N PRO A 80 22.12 17.08 0.61
CA PRO A 80 21.98 17.27 2.04
C PRO A 80 21.30 18.60 2.35
N GLN A 81 19.96 18.60 2.33
CA GLN A 81 19.13 19.51 3.12
C GLN A 81 18.65 18.78 4.38
N GLY A 82 19.50 17.88 4.89
CA GLY A 82 19.24 17.14 6.11
C GLY A 82 19.13 18.12 7.28
N LEU A 83 18.03 18.02 8.01
CA LEU A 83 17.90 18.67 9.31
C LEU A 83 19.11 18.35 10.19
N PRO A 84 19.47 19.24 11.12
CA PRO A 84 20.33 18.88 12.22
C PRO A 84 19.80 17.59 12.85
N LYS A 85 20.66 16.60 13.07
CA LYS A 85 20.30 15.28 13.63
C LYS A 85 19.56 15.36 14.99
N SER A 86 19.49 16.52 15.61
CA SER A 86 18.94 16.79 16.95
C SER A 86 17.66 17.66 16.96
N SER A 87 16.92 17.79 15.85
CA SER A 87 15.61 18.46 15.90
C SER A 87 14.53 17.55 16.49
N ALA A 88 13.50 18.12 17.12
CA ALA A 88 12.36 17.36 17.63
C ALA A 88 11.67 16.53 16.52
N ALA A 89 11.60 17.09 15.31
CA ALA A 89 11.12 16.39 14.12
C ALA A 89 11.96 15.15 13.79
N SER A 90 13.29 15.30 13.81
CA SER A 90 14.22 14.21 13.53
C SER A 90 14.09 13.08 14.57
N GLU A 91 13.93 13.41 15.84
CA GLU A 91 13.74 12.41 16.90
C GLU A 91 12.38 11.71 16.79
N ARG A 92 11.30 12.47 16.58
CA ARG A 92 9.94 11.93 16.45
C ARG A 92 9.80 11.05 15.22
N LEU A 93 10.46 11.41 14.11
CA LEU A 93 10.39 10.67 12.85
C LEU A 93 11.50 9.62 12.66
N ALA A 94 12.47 9.53 13.59
CA ALA A 94 13.59 8.59 13.50
C ALA A 94 13.15 7.12 13.30
N PRO A 95 12.11 6.60 13.98
CA PRO A 95 11.67 5.22 13.77
C PRO A 95 11.22 4.96 12.32
N PHE A 96 10.58 5.93 11.67
CA PHE A 96 10.14 5.81 10.28
C PHE A 96 11.30 5.84 9.29
N THR A 97 12.32 6.65 9.55
CA THR A 97 13.57 6.62 8.77
C THR A 97 14.27 5.27 8.93
N ALA A 98 14.33 4.75 10.16
CA ALA A 98 15.05 3.51 10.48
C ALA A 98 14.45 2.26 9.79
N ILE A 99 13.13 2.23 9.57
CA ILE A 99 12.45 1.08 8.93
C ILE A 99 12.51 1.12 7.40
N GLY A 100 13.07 2.17 6.79
CA GLY A 100 13.19 2.32 5.33
C GLY A 100 12.48 3.53 4.74
N GLY A 101 11.96 4.45 5.56
CA GLY A 101 11.56 5.77 5.11
C GLY A 101 12.75 6.59 4.60
N GLY A 102 12.47 7.55 3.72
CA GLY A 102 13.46 8.53 3.32
C GLY A 102 13.98 9.36 4.50
N PRO A 103 15.12 10.06 4.34
CA PRO A 103 15.61 11.01 5.34
C PRO A 103 14.55 12.09 5.60
N VAL A 104 14.47 12.56 6.84
CA VAL A 104 13.59 13.69 7.18
C VAL A 104 14.08 14.93 6.44
N VAL A 105 13.19 15.55 5.66
CA VAL A 105 13.43 16.79 4.93
C VAL A 105 12.58 17.91 5.50
N ALA A 106 13.09 19.14 5.44
CA ALA A 106 12.40 20.35 5.86
C ALA A 106 11.78 21.09 4.66
N GLY A 107 11.02 22.14 4.95
CA GLY A 107 10.53 23.06 3.93
C GLY A 107 9.53 22.46 2.96
N CYS A 108 8.77 21.47 3.41
CA CYS A 108 7.74 20.81 2.63
C CYS A 108 6.42 21.55 2.78
N GLY A 109 5.74 21.83 1.66
CA GLY A 109 4.37 22.31 1.66
C GLY A 109 3.40 21.14 1.46
N ARG A 110 2.18 21.28 2.00
CA ARG A 110 1.13 20.28 1.82
C ARG A 110 -0.26 20.90 1.75
N THR A 111 -1.19 20.17 1.13
CA THR A 111 -2.63 20.45 1.20
C THR A 111 -3.35 19.11 1.32
N VAL A 112 -4.13 18.93 2.40
CA VAL A 112 -5.00 17.74 2.54
C VAL A 112 -6.17 17.91 1.60
N LEU A 113 -6.44 16.90 0.78
CA LEU A 113 -7.55 16.86 -0.16
C LEU A 113 -8.54 15.85 0.40
N ARG A 114 -9.67 16.34 0.93
CA ARG A 114 -10.55 15.57 1.80
C ARG A 114 -11.47 14.62 1.06
N ASP A 115 -11.63 14.72 -0.25
CA ASP A 115 -12.45 13.79 -1.01
C ASP A 115 -12.07 13.86 -2.48
N SER A 116 -12.84 13.16 -3.32
CA SER A 116 -12.63 13.19 -4.77
C SER A 116 -12.83 14.56 -5.40
N GLU A 117 -13.75 15.38 -4.88
CA GLU A 117 -14.08 16.70 -5.42
C GLU A 117 -12.90 17.65 -5.18
N GLU A 118 -12.34 17.61 -3.97
CA GLU A 118 -11.11 18.34 -3.63
C GLU A 118 -9.84 17.75 -4.27
N THR A 119 -9.88 16.51 -4.81
CA THR A 119 -8.65 15.84 -5.30
C THR A 119 -8.45 15.89 -6.80
N TYR A 120 -9.46 15.53 -7.59
CA TYR A 120 -9.23 15.29 -9.02
C TYR A 120 -8.89 16.56 -9.79
N ASP A 121 -9.55 17.68 -9.49
CA ASP A 121 -9.32 18.95 -10.16
C ASP A 121 -7.88 19.44 -9.94
N PRO A 122 -7.35 19.51 -8.70
CA PRO A 122 -5.93 19.82 -8.48
C PRO A 122 -4.94 18.90 -9.19
N ILE A 123 -5.24 17.61 -9.32
CA ILE A 123 -4.39 16.68 -10.09
C ILE A 123 -4.38 17.07 -11.57
N PHE A 124 -5.56 17.30 -12.17
CA PHE A 124 -5.67 17.63 -13.58
C PHE A 124 -5.10 19.01 -13.90
N ASP A 125 -5.30 19.99 -13.02
CA ASP A 125 -4.71 21.33 -13.13
C ASP A 125 -3.17 21.25 -13.10
N ALA A 126 -2.60 20.48 -12.18
CA ALA A 126 -1.16 20.28 -12.15
C ALA A 126 -0.64 19.61 -13.42
N ILE A 127 -1.35 18.62 -13.97
CA ILE A 127 -0.99 17.99 -15.26
C ILE A 127 -1.09 19.01 -16.41
N ALA A 128 -2.06 19.91 -16.39
CA ALA A 128 -2.23 20.97 -17.38
C ALA A 128 -1.05 21.98 -17.35
N GLU A 129 -0.53 22.27 -16.15
CA GLU A 129 0.60 23.19 -15.93
C GLU A 129 1.98 22.58 -16.21
N ALA A 130 2.06 21.25 -16.39
CA ALA A 130 3.31 20.53 -16.60
C ALA A 130 4.11 21.06 -17.80
N ARG A 131 5.44 21.16 -17.63
CA ARG A 131 6.38 21.70 -18.63
C ARG A 131 7.40 20.69 -19.13
N HIS A 132 7.80 19.73 -18.30
CA HIS A 132 8.90 18.81 -18.60
C HIS A 132 8.46 17.34 -18.58
N TYR A 133 7.77 16.92 -17.52
CA TYR A 133 7.25 15.57 -17.41
C TYR A 133 6.10 15.42 -16.41
N VAL A 134 5.32 14.37 -16.61
CA VAL A 134 4.31 13.87 -15.66
C VAL A 134 4.58 12.39 -15.40
N LEU A 135 4.67 12.02 -14.14
CA LEU A 135 4.76 10.64 -13.67
C LEU A 135 3.43 10.26 -13.04
N VAL A 136 2.79 9.20 -13.50
CA VAL A 136 1.45 8.79 -13.05
C VAL A 136 1.44 7.32 -12.71
N GLN A 137 0.91 6.99 -11.55
CA GLN A 137 0.79 5.62 -11.07
C GLN A 137 -0.52 5.43 -10.33
N PHE A 138 -1.29 4.42 -10.72
CA PHE A 138 -2.53 4.06 -10.02
C PHE A 138 -2.76 2.54 -10.04
N TYR A 139 -3.37 2.04 -8.96
CA TYR A 139 -3.82 0.65 -8.89
C TYR A 139 -5.02 0.39 -9.82
N ILE A 140 -6.05 1.24 -9.75
CA ILE A 140 -7.24 1.18 -10.60
C ILE A 140 -7.30 2.42 -11.48
N ILE A 141 -7.40 2.17 -12.78
CA ILE A 141 -7.84 3.12 -13.80
C ILE A 141 -9.00 2.46 -14.55
N ARG A 142 -10.11 3.16 -14.67
CA ARG A 142 -11.28 2.74 -15.44
C ARG A 142 -11.40 3.56 -16.73
N ASP A 143 -12.09 3.03 -17.72
CA ASP A 143 -12.51 3.79 -18.91
C ASP A 143 -13.93 4.35 -18.68
N ASP A 144 -14.05 5.16 -17.65
CA ASP A 144 -15.27 5.87 -17.25
C ASP A 144 -15.05 7.39 -17.34
N GLU A 145 -15.90 8.19 -16.72
CA GLU A 145 -15.82 9.65 -16.83
C GLU A 145 -14.53 10.18 -16.22
N THR A 146 -14.23 9.81 -14.97
CA THR A 146 -12.99 10.21 -14.29
C THR A 146 -11.76 9.69 -15.04
N GLY A 147 -11.78 8.45 -15.51
CA GLY A 147 -10.71 7.89 -16.33
C GLY A 147 -10.49 8.63 -17.65
N ARG A 148 -11.56 9.01 -18.35
CA ARG A 148 -11.46 9.78 -19.59
C ARG A 148 -10.95 11.21 -19.38
N ARG A 149 -11.21 11.81 -18.21
CA ARG A 149 -10.59 13.09 -17.83
C ARG A 149 -9.08 12.95 -17.66
N LEU A 150 -8.62 11.91 -16.96
CA LEU A 150 -7.19 11.60 -16.88
C LEU A 150 -6.61 11.34 -18.28
N HIS A 151 -7.29 10.54 -19.09
CA HIS A 151 -6.86 10.25 -20.47
C HIS A 151 -6.61 11.52 -21.27
N ALA A 152 -7.59 12.43 -21.28
CA ALA A 152 -7.51 13.69 -22.00
C ALA A 152 -6.34 14.55 -21.46
N ALA A 153 -6.22 14.71 -20.15
CA ALA A 153 -5.15 15.49 -19.53
C ALA A 153 -3.75 14.97 -19.92
N LEU A 154 -3.56 13.64 -19.96
CA LEU A 154 -2.29 13.04 -20.38
C LEU A 154 -2.03 13.21 -21.89
N CYS A 155 -3.05 13.05 -22.74
CA CYS A 155 -2.92 13.31 -24.18
C CYS A 155 -2.53 14.76 -24.44
N ASP A 156 -3.19 15.70 -23.76
CA ASP A 156 -2.94 17.13 -23.91
C ASP A 156 -1.53 17.50 -23.43
N ALA A 157 -1.06 16.89 -22.35
CA ALA A 157 0.32 17.08 -21.89
C ALA A 157 1.34 16.63 -22.96
N VAL A 158 1.15 15.45 -23.56
CA VAL A 158 2.04 15.01 -24.65
C VAL A 158 1.96 15.92 -25.87
N ALA A 159 0.76 16.41 -26.22
CA ALA A 159 0.58 17.37 -27.32
C ALA A 159 1.35 18.69 -27.11
N ARG A 160 1.59 19.09 -25.85
CA ARG A 160 2.44 20.24 -25.48
C ARG A 160 3.94 19.91 -25.44
N GLY A 161 4.33 18.67 -25.73
CA GLY A 161 5.72 18.20 -25.69
C GLY A 161 6.19 17.72 -24.31
N VAL A 162 5.27 17.53 -23.35
CA VAL A 162 5.59 17.03 -22.01
C VAL A 162 5.77 15.51 -22.05
N ARG A 163 6.83 14.99 -21.40
CA ARG A 163 7.04 13.52 -21.31
C ARG A 163 6.09 12.92 -20.28
N VAL A 164 5.27 11.96 -20.69
CA VAL A 164 4.29 11.32 -19.79
C VAL A 164 4.64 9.85 -19.59
N HIS A 165 4.82 9.46 -18.32
CA HIS A 165 5.14 8.10 -17.89
C HIS A 165 4.01 7.56 -17.01
N LEU A 166 3.38 6.47 -17.44
CA LEU A 166 2.22 5.85 -16.77
C LEU A 166 2.51 4.42 -16.33
N LEU A 167 2.43 4.17 -15.03
CA LEU A 167 2.42 2.84 -14.42
C LEU A 167 1.00 2.46 -14.00
N TYR A 168 0.60 1.23 -14.28
CA TYR A 168 -0.72 0.74 -13.89
C TYR A 168 -0.70 -0.73 -13.46
N ASP A 169 -1.52 -1.11 -12.47
CA ASP A 169 -1.62 -2.51 -12.05
C ASP A 169 -2.50 -3.32 -13.01
N PRO A 170 -2.02 -4.45 -13.56
CA PRO A 170 -2.80 -5.25 -14.50
C PRO A 170 -4.08 -5.85 -13.94
N LEU A 171 -4.14 -6.13 -12.64
CA LEU A 171 -5.30 -6.74 -11.99
C LEU A 171 -6.32 -5.66 -11.61
N GLY A 172 -5.88 -4.54 -11.05
CA GLY A 172 -6.77 -3.39 -10.78
C GLY A 172 -7.38 -2.83 -12.08
N CYS A 173 -6.60 -2.82 -13.15
CA CYS A 173 -6.99 -2.31 -14.47
C CYS A 173 -7.55 -3.38 -15.43
N LEU A 174 -8.11 -4.50 -14.93
CA LEU A 174 -8.73 -5.52 -15.79
C LEU A 174 -9.84 -4.97 -16.69
N LEU A 175 -10.61 -3.98 -16.21
CA LEU A 175 -11.68 -3.33 -16.97
C LEU A 175 -11.20 -2.14 -17.82
N LEU A 176 -9.89 -1.83 -17.82
CA LEU A 176 -9.35 -0.78 -18.67
C LEU A 176 -9.39 -1.25 -20.13
N THR A 177 -10.08 -0.50 -21.00
CA THR A 177 -10.31 -0.97 -22.37
C THR A 177 -9.01 -1.00 -23.19
N ARG A 178 -8.97 -1.88 -24.20
CA ARG A 178 -7.86 -1.90 -25.17
C ARG A 178 -7.76 -0.57 -25.94
N ARG A 179 -8.91 0.06 -26.21
CA ARG A 179 -8.99 1.35 -26.90
C ARG A 179 -8.29 2.44 -26.08
N TYR A 180 -8.63 2.56 -24.79
CA TYR A 180 -8.02 3.53 -23.88
C TYR A 180 -6.49 3.45 -23.93
N ARG A 181 -5.93 2.25 -23.68
CA ARG A 181 -4.47 2.04 -23.72
C ARG A 181 -3.85 2.33 -25.07
N ARG A 182 -4.48 1.88 -26.16
CA ARG A 182 -3.97 2.10 -27.52
C ARG A 182 -3.88 3.59 -27.84
N THR A 183 -4.94 4.35 -27.53
CA THR A 183 -4.98 5.79 -27.83
C THR A 183 -3.96 6.59 -27.02
N LEU A 184 -3.69 6.24 -25.76
CA LEU A 184 -2.60 6.87 -25.00
C LEU A 184 -1.22 6.56 -25.60
N ALA A 185 -0.99 5.31 -26.01
CA ALA A 185 0.26 4.93 -26.66
C ALA A 185 0.44 5.64 -28.02
N GLU A 186 -0.62 5.73 -28.82
CA GLU A 186 -0.65 6.49 -30.09
C GLU A 186 -0.40 7.99 -29.86
N ALA A 187 -0.87 8.55 -28.75
CA ALA A 187 -0.59 9.94 -28.36
C ALA A 187 0.85 10.17 -27.90
N GLY A 188 1.62 9.12 -27.57
CA GLY A 188 3.01 9.21 -27.13
C GLY A 188 3.23 9.05 -25.62
N VAL A 189 2.20 8.62 -24.87
CA VAL A 189 2.36 8.27 -23.45
C VAL A 189 3.15 6.98 -23.31
N GLN A 190 4.25 7.02 -22.57
CA GLN A 190 5.04 5.84 -22.24
C GLN A 190 4.36 5.10 -21.09
N MET A 191 4.01 3.83 -21.28
CA MET A 191 3.25 3.10 -20.28
C MET A 191 3.72 1.67 -20.07
N TYR A 192 3.78 1.27 -18.80
CA TYR A 192 4.12 -0.10 -18.41
C TYR A 192 3.16 -0.67 -17.37
N PRO A 193 2.75 -1.94 -17.53
CA PRO A 193 2.06 -2.67 -16.47
C PRO A 193 3.02 -3.00 -15.33
N THR A 194 2.62 -2.80 -14.07
CA THR A 194 3.42 -3.16 -12.89
C THR A 194 3.34 -4.67 -12.61
N ARG A 195 4.19 -5.45 -13.27
CA ARG A 195 4.22 -6.91 -13.12
C ARG A 195 5.13 -7.33 -11.97
N GLY A 196 4.63 -8.22 -11.11
CA GLY A 196 5.46 -8.96 -10.16
C GLY A 196 6.26 -10.07 -10.85
N PRO A 197 7.18 -10.75 -10.13
CA PRO A 197 7.96 -11.87 -10.67
C PRO A 197 7.08 -12.92 -11.36
N SER A 198 7.35 -13.17 -12.64
CA SER A 198 6.61 -14.15 -13.43
C SER A 198 6.87 -15.58 -12.91
N ARG A 199 5.79 -16.32 -12.62
CA ARG A 199 5.84 -17.78 -12.45
C ARG A 199 5.77 -18.48 -13.82
N LEU A 200 6.00 -19.79 -13.88
CA LEU A 200 6.04 -20.59 -15.12
C LEU A 200 4.80 -20.42 -16.03
N LEU A 201 3.64 -20.07 -15.45
CA LEU A 201 2.39 -19.79 -16.19
C LEU A 201 2.07 -18.30 -16.39
N GLY A 202 3.00 -17.38 -16.09
CA GLY A 202 3.06 -15.98 -16.53
C GLY A 202 1.92 -15.01 -16.15
N ARG A 203 0.72 -15.51 -15.86
CA ARG A 203 -0.54 -14.76 -15.74
C ARG A 203 -1.19 -14.86 -14.36
N PHE A 204 -0.74 -15.82 -13.53
CA PHE A 204 -1.25 -16.05 -12.17
C PHE A 204 -0.28 -15.59 -11.07
N ALA A 205 0.57 -14.60 -11.35
CA ALA A 205 1.36 -13.91 -10.32
C ALA A 205 0.46 -13.00 -9.47
N LEU A 206 -0.55 -13.59 -8.81
CA LEU A 206 -1.61 -12.93 -8.04
C LEU A 206 -1.09 -12.21 -6.78
N ASN A 207 0.11 -12.57 -6.32
CA ASN A 207 0.54 -12.22 -4.98
C ASN A 207 1.14 -10.82 -4.84
N TYR A 208 1.67 -10.20 -5.90
CA TYR A 208 2.29 -8.88 -5.80
C TYR A 208 1.51 -7.88 -6.61
N ARG A 209 0.98 -6.84 -5.96
CA ARG A 209 0.21 -5.77 -6.59
C ARG A 209 0.90 -4.45 -6.35
N ASN A 210 0.86 -3.56 -7.33
CA ASN A 210 1.27 -2.20 -7.09
C ASN A 210 0.05 -1.39 -6.67
N HIS A 211 -0.01 -1.04 -5.39
CA HIS A 211 -1.15 -0.34 -4.80
C HIS A 211 -0.84 1.15 -4.55
N ARG A 212 0.31 1.64 -5.04
CA ARG A 212 0.68 3.06 -5.00
C ARG A 212 -0.20 3.88 -5.92
N LYS A 213 -0.38 5.14 -5.55
CA LYS A 213 -1.27 6.10 -6.21
C LYS A 213 -0.54 7.42 -6.16
N CYS A 214 0.20 7.73 -7.21
CA CYS A 214 0.95 8.98 -7.25
C CYS A 214 0.85 9.69 -8.59
N VAL A 215 0.90 11.02 -8.50
CA VAL A 215 1.12 11.90 -9.63
C VAL A 215 2.25 12.85 -9.25
N VAL A 216 3.31 12.90 -10.06
CA VAL A 216 4.40 13.86 -9.89
C VAL A 216 4.52 14.70 -11.16
N VAL A 217 4.49 16.02 -10.99
CA VAL A 217 4.61 17.00 -12.08
C VAL A 217 5.91 17.77 -11.91
N ASP A 218 6.78 17.64 -12.91
CA ASP A 218 8.07 18.33 -13.02
C ASP A 218 8.97 18.23 -11.77
N GLY A 219 8.76 17.21 -10.92
CA GLY A 219 9.46 17.07 -9.64
C GLY A 219 9.11 18.14 -8.60
N ARG A 220 8.14 19.02 -8.88
CA ARG A 220 7.78 20.17 -8.03
C ARG A 220 6.50 19.96 -7.23
N THR A 221 5.52 19.31 -7.85
CA THR A 221 4.23 19.00 -7.21
C THR A 221 4.03 17.49 -7.23
N GLY A 222 3.68 16.93 -6.07
CA GLY A 222 3.34 15.53 -5.90
C GLY A 222 1.92 15.36 -5.37
N PHE A 223 1.31 14.22 -5.67
CA PHE A 223 0.02 13.80 -5.12
C PHE A 223 0.15 12.34 -4.67
N THR A 224 -0.36 12.00 -3.49
CA THR A 224 -0.53 10.60 -3.05
C THR A 224 -1.68 10.44 -2.07
N GLY A 225 -2.19 9.23 -1.88
CA GLY A 225 -3.30 8.94 -0.97
C GLY A 225 -4.20 7.79 -1.45
N GLY A 226 -5.42 7.67 -0.92
CA GLY A 226 -6.24 6.47 -1.13
C GLY A 226 -6.99 6.37 -2.48
N LEU A 227 -7.27 7.51 -3.13
CA LEU A 227 -8.14 7.61 -4.30
C LEU A 227 -7.53 6.95 -5.56
N ASN A 228 -8.29 6.09 -6.23
CA ASN A 228 -7.99 5.60 -7.57
C ASN A 228 -8.68 6.45 -8.64
N VAL A 229 -8.56 6.07 -9.93
CA VAL A 229 -9.18 6.78 -11.06
C VAL A 229 -10.37 5.96 -11.57
N ALA A 230 -11.54 6.19 -10.97
CA ALA A 230 -12.81 5.58 -11.35
C ALA A 230 -14.00 6.37 -10.77
N ASN A 231 -15.16 6.26 -11.40
CA ASN A 231 -16.40 6.94 -10.98
C ASN A 231 -16.87 6.54 -9.57
N GLU A 232 -16.58 5.31 -9.13
CA GLU A 232 -16.92 4.86 -7.77
C GLU A 232 -16.20 5.65 -6.66
N TYR A 233 -15.11 6.34 -6.98
CA TYR A 233 -14.43 7.25 -6.06
C TYR A 233 -14.96 8.67 -6.14
N ALA A 234 -15.60 9.05 -7.26
CA ALA A 234 -16.16 10.39 -7.48
C ALA A 234 -17.48 10.58 -6.72
N GLY A 235 -17.39 11.02 -5.45
CA GLY A 235 -18.51 11.40 -4.60
C GLY A 235 -19.20 10.26 -3.85
N ALA A 236 -18.88 8.99 -4.15
CA ALA A 236 -19.50 7.85 -3.49
C ALA A 236 -18.69 7.30 -2.31
N TRP A 237 -17.36 7.46 -2.29
CA TRP A 237 -16.48 6.93 -1.23
C TRP A 237 -15.83 8.07 -0.46
N ARG A 238 -15.65 7.87 0.85
CA ARG A 238 -14.91 8.82 1.69
C ARG A 238 -13.45 8.39 1.75
N ASP A 239 -12.58 9.20 1.16
CA ASP A 239 -11.15 8.93 1.05
C ASP A 239 -10.35 10.24 1.16
N THR A 240 -9.04 10.16 1.40
CA THR A 240 -8.18 11.33 1.58
C THR A 240 -6.94 11.20 0.71
N HIS A 241 -6.60 12.30 0.06
CA HIS A 241 -5.37 12.49 -0.70
C HIS A 241 -4.56 13.65 -0.12
N ILE A 242 -3.32 13.80 -0.57
CA ILE A 242 -2.48 14.92 -0.18
C ILE A 242 -1.73 15.45 -1.39
N ARG A 243 -1.78 16.77 -1.58
CA ARG A 243 -0.88 17.51 -2.47
C ARG A 243 0.38 17.87 -1.72
N LEU A 244 1.53 17.65 -2.35
CA LEU A 244 2.87 17.83 -1.81
C LEU A 244 3.64 18.84 -2.65
N THR A 245 4.42 19.67 -1.99
CA THR A 245 5.41 20.55 -2.63
C THR A 245 6.71 20.56 -1.81
N GLY A 246 7.80 20.94 -2.46
CA GLY A 246 9.12 21.00 -1.86
C GLY A 246 9.82 19.64 -1.73
N PRO A 247 10.85 19.52 -0.88
CA PRO A 247 11.81 18.40 -0.93
C PRO A 247 11.21 17.00 -0.78
N VAL A 248 10.05 16.84 -0.14
CA VAL A 248 9.38 15.54 -0.02
C VAL A 248 8.93 14.99 -1.37
N VAL A 249 8.68 15.85 -2.37
CA VAL A 249 8.30 15.43 -3.73
C VAL A 249 9.43 14.63 -4.39
N SER A 250 10.69 14.97 -4.14
CA SER A 250 11.84 14.17 -4.62
C SER A 250 11.83 12.74 -4.08
N GLN A 251 11.35 12.52 -2.85
CA GLN A 251 11.24 11.17 -2.29
C GLN A 251 10.10 10.38 -2.96
N LEU A 252 8.95 11.02 -3.19
CA LEU A 252 7.85 10.40 -3.94
C LEU A 252 8.26 10.07 -5.38
N GLN A 253 8.99 10.99 -6.03
CA GLN A 253 9.56 10.77 -7.35
C GLN A 253 10.56 9.61 -7.38
N ALA A 254 11.39 9.46 -6.34
CA ALA A 254 12.31 8.33 -6.23
C ALA A 254 11.56 7.00 -6.12
N ILE A 255 10.46 6.94 -5.35
CA ILE A 255 9.60 5.75 -5.25
C ILE A 255 9.02 5.39 -6.63
N PHE A 256 8.52 6.37 -7.39
CA PHE A 256 8.03 6.15 -8.76
C PHE A 256 9.16 5.68 -9.69
N ALA A 257 10.33 6.33 -9.64
CA ALA A 257 11.45 6.03 -10.51
C ALA A 257 11.99 4.60 -10.27
N ASP A 258 12.01 4.14 -9.03
CA ASP A 258 12.33 2.75 -8.67
C ASP A 258 11.32 1.78 -9.29
N ASP A 259 10.02 2.07 -9.18
CA ASP A 259 8.97 1.25 -9.81
C ASP A 259 9.07 1.25 -11.34
N TRP A 260 9.37 2.40 -11.94
CA TRP A 260 9.58 2.52 -13.38
C TRP A 260 10.76 1.67 -13.84
N ALA A 261 11.90 1.82 -13.17
CA ALA A 261 13.10 1.05 -13.43
C ALA A 261 12.85 -0.46 -13.35
N MET A 262 11.99 -0.89 -12.42
CA MET A 262 11.58 -2.28 -12.29
C MET A 262 10.73 -2.79 -13.47
N GLN A 263 9.97 -1.94 -14.14
CA GLN A 263 9.06 -2.37 -15.22
C GLN A 263 9.62 -2.11 -16.62
N ALA A 264 10.26 -0.96 -16.81
CA ALA A 264 10.86 -0.54 -18.07
C ALA A 264 12.25 -1.15 -18.30
N HIS A 265 12.90 -1.64 -17.24
CA HIS A 265 14.31 -2.10 -17.26
C HIS A 265 15.33 -1.01 -17.59
N GLU A 266 14.99 0.26 -17.34
CA GLU A 266 15.82 1.44 -17.57
C GLU A 266 15.53 2.51 -16.52
N GLN A 267 16.52 3.36 -16.21
CA GLN A 267 16.29 4.51 -15.34
C GLN A 267 15.64 5.65 -16.11
N LEU A 268 14.83 6.44 -15.41
CA LEU A 268 14.29 7.68 -15.97
C LEU A 268 15.36 8.77 -15.97
N ASP A 269 15.75 9.19 -17.17
CA ASP A 269 16.68 10.30 -17.35
C ASP A 269 15.97 11.67 -17.33
N GLY A 270 16.72 12.71 -16.94
CA GLY A 270 16.23 14.09 -16.98
C GLY A 270 15.10 14.39 -15.99
N LEU A 271 15.07 13.68 -14.86
CA LEU A 271 14.23 14.05 -13.72
C LEU A 271 14.83 15.25 -12.99
N LEU A 272 13.97 16.16 -12.54
CA LEU A 272 14.33 17.32 -11.74
C LEU A 272 14.29 16.90 -10.27
N TRP A 273 15.42 17.04 -9.58
CA TRP A 273 15.58 16.68 -8.16
C TRP A 273 15.75 17.91 -7.26
N ASP A 274 15.91 19.08 -7.86
CA ASP A 274 16.00 20.35 -7.16
C ASP A 274 14.59 20.94 -7.04
N THR A 275 14.13 21.10 -5.81
CA THR A 275 12.77 21.52 -5.48
C THR A 275 12.81 22.84 -4.72
N ASP A 276 11.83 23.70 -4.96
CA ASP A 276 11.67 24.91 -4.15
C ASP A 276 11.57 24.52 -2.66
N HIS A 277 12.26 25.27 -1.81
CA HIS A 277 12.25 25.05 -0.37
C HIS A 277 11.50 26.19 0.32
N ASP A 278 10.39 25.89 0.99
CA ASP A 278 9.73 26.86 1.84
C ASP A 278 10.44 26.91 3.20
N SER A 279 11.06 28.04 3.56
CA SER A 279 11.71 28.19 4.87
C SER A 279 10.79 27.96 6.08
N GLN A 280 9.47 28.10 5.89
CA GLN A 280 8.44 27.85 6.90
C GLN A 280 7.72 26.51 6.68
N GLY A 281 8.12 25.74 5.67
CA GLY A 281 7.52 24.45 5.36
C GLY A 281 7.82 23.41 6.42
N THR A 282 6.94 22.41 6.50
CA THR A 282 6.97 21.38 7.53
C THR A 282 8.07 20.35 7.31
N HIS A 283 8.34 19.55 8.34
CA HIS A 283 9.17 18.37 8.22
C HIS A 283 8.37 17.18 7.73
N ALA A 284 8.94 16.43 6.80
CA ALA A 284 8.29 15.26 6.21
C ALA A 284 9.28 14.19 5.77
N LEU A 285 8.75 13.00 5.53
CA LEU A 285 9.41 11.93 4.77
C LEU A 285 8.37 11.11 4.02
N MET A 286 8.82 10.42 2.97
CA MET A 286 8.05 9.36 2.32
C MET A 286 8.53 7.99 2.78
N ILE A 287 7.61 7.06 2.92
CA ILE A 287 7.91 5.63 3.11
C ILE A 287 7.36 4.90 1.90
N GLY A 288 8.24 4.24 1.15
CA GLY A 288 7.85 3.23 0.17
C GLY A 288 8.01 1.84 0.78
N SER A 289 6.99 1.00 0.70
CA SER A 289 7.09 -0.42 1.10
C SER A 289 6.81 -1.33 -0.09
N GLY A 290 7.38 -2.52 -0.08
CA GLY A 290 7.13 -3.53 -1.09
C GLY A 290 7.62 -4.92 -0.70
N PRO A 291 7.13 -5.96 -1.40
CA PRO A 291 7.41 -7.37 -1.11
C PRO A 291 8.87 -7.79 -1.37
N ILE A 292 9.69 -6.91 -1.95
CA ILE A 292 11.09 -7.14 -2.30
C ILE A 292 12.06 -6.55 -1.28
N ASP A 293 11.56 -5.79 -0.30
CA ASP A 293 12.37 -5.19 0.74
C ASP A 293 12.94 -6.26 1.68
N GLY A 294 14.01 -5.89 2.39
CA GLY A 294 14.67 -6.79 3.35
C GLY A 294 13.81 -7.11 4.58
N HIS A 295 12.82 -6.26 4.87
CA HIS A 295 11.92 -6.35 6.01
C HIS A 295 10.48 -6.06 5.58
N GLU A 296 9.51 -6.45 6.40
CA GLU A 296 8.08 -6.15 6.18
C GLU A 296 7.77 -4.70 6.57
N ILE A 297 8.19 -3.75 5.71
CA ILE A 297 8.13 -2.31 5.99
C ILE A 297 6.72 -1.85 6.37
N GLY A 298 5.66 -2.40 5.77
CA GLY A 298 4.28 -2.03 6.13
C GLY A 298 3.90 -2.46 7.55
N THR A 299 4.26 -3.67 7.99
CA THR A 299 4.10 -4.12 9.38
C THR A 299 4.90 -3.22 10.34
N LEU A 300 6.15 -2.92 9.98
CA LEU A 300 7.03 -2.07 10.77
C LEU A 300 6.51 -0.61 10.85
N TYR A 301 5.89 -0.10 9.80
CA TYR A 301 5.29 1.25 9.78
C TYR A 301 4.20 1.38 10.84
N PHE A 302 3.22 0.47 10.86
CA PHE A 302 2.17 0.52 11.87
C PHE A 302 2.71 0.24 13.28
N THR A 303 3.74 -0.59 13.39
CA THR A 303 4.43 -0.85 14.67
C THR A 303 5.16 0.41 15.16
N ALA A 304 5.79 1.17 14.26
CA ALA A 304 6.41 2.45 14.57
C ALA A 304 5.38 3.48 15.03
N LEU A 305 4.21 3.59 14.38
CA LEU A 305 3.09 4.42 14.86
C LEU A 305 2.70 4.05 16.31
N CYS A 306 2.51 2.75 16.57
CA CYS A 306 2.20 2.27 17.91
C CYS A 306 3.32 2.56 18.92
N GLN A 307 4.58 2.54 18.50
CA GLN A 307 5.74 2.82 19.35
C GLN A 307 5.86 4.31 19.69
N VAL A 308 5.67 5.20 18.70
CA VAL A 308 5.85 6.64 18.88
C VAL A 308 4.68 7.31 19.59
N ALA A 309 3.48 6.68 19.59
CA ALA A 309 2.31 7.21 20.27
C ALA A 309 2.49 7.28 21.79
N ARG A 310 2.29 8.47 22.36
CA ARG A 310 2.41 8.73 23.82
C ARG A 310 1.06 8.95 24.49
N ARG A 311 0.11 9.59 23.79
CA ARG A 311 -1.21 10.00 24.28
C ARG A 311 -2.32 9.41 23.44
N ARG A 312 -2.25 9.55 22.11
CA ARG A 312 -3.29 9.05 21.20
C ARG A 312 -2.75 8.49 19.89
N LEU A 313 -3.50 7.56 19.31
CA LEU A 313 -3.31 7.03 17.97
C LEU A 313 -4.68 6.87 17.31
N TRP A 314 -5.00 7.75 16.38
CA TRP A 314 -6.22 7.64 15.57
C TRP A 314 -5.87 7.14 14.18
N LEU A 315 -6.59 6.13 13.72
CA LEU A 315 -6.35 5.43 12.47
C LEU A 315 -7.63 5.33 11.67
N THR A 316 -7.51 5.41 10.34
CA THR A 316 -8.57 5.06 9.40
C THR A 316 -8.06 3.99 8.45
N THR A 317 -8.87 2.99 8.17
CA THR A 317 -8.52 1.94 7.19
C THR A 317 -9.77 1.29 6.60
N PRO A 318 -9.81 0.99 5.29
CA PRO A 318 -10.93 0.23 4.72
C PRO A 318 -10.96 -1.23 5.19
N TYR A 319 -9.79 -1.79 5.49
CA TYR A 319 -9.62 -3.20 5.82
C TYR A 319 -8.84 -3.35 7.12
N PHE A 320 -9.37 -4.14 8.04
CA PHE A 320 -8.77 -4.44 9.34
C PHE A 320 -8.54 -5.94 9.45
N VAL A 321 -7.43 -6.39 8.89
CA VAL A 321 -7.00 -7.81 8.91
C VAL A 321 -5.51 -7.82 9.26
N PRO A 322 -5.14 -7.38 10.48
CA PRO A 322 -3.75 -7.09 10.81
C PRO A 322 -2.89 -8.36 10.90
N THR A 323 -1.58 -8.18 10.74
CA THR A 323 -0.58 -9.21 11.09
C THR A 323 -0.57 -9.44 12.60
N ALA A 324 -0.02 -10.58 13.04
CA ALA A 324 0.10 -10.89 14.47
C ALA A 324 0.99 -9.88 15.21
N ASP A 325 2.04 -9.40 14.56
CA ASP A 325 2.97 -8.41 15.12
C ASP A 325 2.28 -7.06 15.32
N LEU A 326 1.51 -6.60 14.31
CA LEU A 326 0.73 -5.38 14.40
C LEU A 326 -0.36 -5.49 15.47
N LEU A 327 -1.05 -6.63 15.54
CA LEU A 327 -2.05 -6.87 16.57
C LEU A 327 -1.46 -6.77 17.98
N SER A 328 -0.25 -7.31 18.17
CA SER A 328 0.49 -7.22 19.43
C SER A 328 0.94 -5.79 19.73
N ALA A 329 1.39 -5.04 18.73
CA ALA A 329 1.81 -3.65 18.86
C ALA A 329 0.65 -2.73 19.28
N LEU A 330 -0.54 -2.91 18.67
CA LEU A 330 -1.76 -2.17 19.02
C LEU A 330 -2.18 -2.46 20.47
N LYS A 331 -2.22 -3.74 20.85
CA LYS A 331 -2.54 -4.15 22.22
C LYS A 331 -1.57 -3.55 23.23
N LEU A 332 -0.26 -3.62 22.94
CA LEU A 332 0.75 -3.07 23.83
C LEU A 332 0.61 -1.55 23.96
N ALA A 333 0.35 -0.82 22.87
CA ALA A 333 0.13 0.62 22.92
C ALA A 333 -1.11 0.99 23.75
N ALA A 334 -2.23 0.29 23.57
CA ALA A 334 -3.44 0.51 24.36
C ALA A 334 -3.20 0.20 25.85
N LEU A 335 -2.52 -0.89 26.18
CA LEU A 335 -2.16 -1.26 27.56
C LEU A 335 -1.18 -0.28 28.22
N ARG A 336 -0.38 0.47 27.44
CA ARG A 336 0.44 1.58 27.94
C ARG A 336 -0.38 2.84 28.27
N GLY A 337 -1.68 2.86 27.98
CA GLY A 337 -2.56 4.00 28.20
C GLY A 337 -2.70 4.95 27.01
N VAL A 338 -2.23 4.56 25.82
CA VAL A 338 -2.48 5.34 24.60
C VAL A 338 -3.95 5.18 24.21
N GLU A 339 -4.65 6.30 23.98
CA GLU A 339 -6.00 6.29 23.44
C GLU A 339 -5.99 5.92 21.96
N ILE A 340 -6.45 4.71 21.62
CA ILE A 340 -6.47 4.23 20.24
C ILE A 340 -7.90 4.21 19.71
N ARG A 341 -8.11 4.91 18.58
CA ARG A 341 -9.36 4.91 17.82
C ARG A 341 -9.09 4.43 16.41
N ILE A 342 -9.85 3.45 15.93
CA ILE A 342 -9.71 2.91 14.58
C ILE A 342 -11.06 3.02 13.88
N LEU A 343 -11.14 3.93 12.93
CA LEU A 343 -12.30 4.14 12.07
C LEU A 343 -12.24 3.17 10.89
N VAL A 344 -13.27 2.34 10.78
CA VAL A 344 -13.41 1.33 9.72
C VAL A 344 -14.79 1.41 9.08
N PRO A 345 -14.95 0.98 7.82
CA PRO A 345 -16.23 1.04 7.12
C PRO A 345 -17.32 0.20 7.76
N HIS A 346 -18.53 0.75 7.90
CA HIS A 346 -19.76 -0.03 8.10
C HIS A 346 -20.23 -0.62 6.76
N VAL A 347 -20.40 0.23 5.75
CA VAL A 347 -20.70 -0.12 4.35
C VAL A 347 -19.43 -0.70 3.71
N TYR A 348 -19.49 -1.81 2.98
CA TYR A 348 -18.30 -2.50 2.44
C TYR A 348 -18.26 -2.54 0.91
N ASP A 349 -17.06 -2.49 0.34
CA ASP A 349 -16.83 -2.80 -1.08
C ASP A 349 -16.59 -4.31 -1.29
N LYS A 350 -15.92 -4.96 -0.33
CA LYS A 350 -15.54 -6.38 -0.36
C LYS A 350 -16.02 -7.09 0.90
N LEU A 351 -16.87 -8.10 0.70
CA LEU A 351 -17.45 -8.88 1.79
C LEU A 351 -16.40 -9.67 2.59
N THR A 352 -15.37 -10.18 1.93
CA THR A 352 -14.42 -11.12 2.54
C THR A 352 -13.51 -10.49 3.62
N PRO A 353 -12.78 -9.37 3.38
CA PRO A 353 -12.05 -8.68 4.46
C PRO A 353 -13.00 -8.08 5.50
N TRP A 354 -14.20 -7.64 5.09
CA TRP A 354 -15.19 -7.09 6.01
C TRP A 354 -15.66 -8.11 7.05
N ILE A 355 -15.98 -9.35 6.63
CA ILE A 355 -16.34 -10.45 7.55
C ILE A 355 -15.14 -10.83 8.42
N ALA A 356 -13.94 -10.96 7.83
CA ALA A 356 -12.74 -11.38 8.57
C ALA A 356 -12.41 -10.42 9.74
N ALA A 357 -12.61 -9.11 9.54
CA ALA A 357 -12.32 -8.09 10.54
C ALA A 357 -13.06 -8.30 11.88
N PHE A 358 -14.28 -8.84 11.85
CA PHE A 358 -15.06 -9.15 13.06
C PHE A 358 -14.37 -10.18 13.98
N ALA A 359 -13.48 -11.02 13.45
CA ALA A 359 -12.70 -11.96 14.24
C ALA A 359 -11.44 -11.35 14.88
N TYR A 360 -11.20 -10.05 14.69
CA TYR A 360 -10.12 -9.28 15.29
C TYR A 360 -10.61 -8.14 16.19
N PHE A 361 -11.81 -7.62 15.96
CA PHE A 361 -12.31 -6.45 16.71
C PHE A 361 -12.37 -6.69 18.22
N ASP A 362 -12.96 -7.80 18.66
CA ASP A 362 -13.03 -8.10 20.10
C ASP A 362 -11.63 -8.22 20.72
N GLU A 363 -10.69 -8.81 19.98
CA GLU A 363 -9.33 -9.03 20.45
C GLU A 363 -8.58 -7.72 20.73
N VAL A 364 -8.77 -6.66 19.94
CA VAL A 364 -8.17 -5.35 20.21
C VAL A 364 -8.99 -4.52 21.19
N ARG A 365 -10.32 -4.66 21.18
CA ARG A 365 -11.23 -3.97 22.11
C ARG A 365 -10.99 -4.40 23.55
N ASP A 366 -10.70 -5.69 23.76
CA ASP A 366 -10.34 -6.23 25.07
C ASP A 366 -9.06 -5.61 25.65
N ALA A 367 -8.19 -5.02 24.80
CA ALA A 367 -7.01 -4.27 25.22
C ALA A 367 -7.25 -2.76 25.37
N GLY A 368 -8.46 -2.25 25.08
CA GLY A 368 -8.83 -0.84 25.19
C GLY A 368 -8.90 -0.06 23.89
N VAL A 369 -8.69 -0.71 22.73
CA VAL A 369 -8.84 -0.05 21.42
C VAL A 369 -10.31 0.20 21.09
N GLN A 370 -10.65 1.42 20.67
CA GLN A 370 -12.00 1.76 20.20
C GLN A 370 -12.12 1.52 18.69
N ILE A 371 -13.10 0.70 18.29
CA ILE A 371 -13.46 0.51 16.89
C ILE A 371 -14.67 1.38 16.58
N LEU A 372 -14.52 2.32 15.64
CA LEU A 372 -15.58 3.18 15.16
C LEU A 372 -16.00 2.72 13.76
N ARG A 373 -17.32 2.66 13.51
CA ARG A 373 -17.91 2.16 12.27
C ARG A 373 -18.53 3.31 11.50
N TYR A 374 -17.86 3.75 10.43
CA TYR A 374 -18.30 4.85 9.59
C TYR A 374 -19.50 4.45 8.73
N THR A 375 -20.60 5.20 8.79
CA THR A 375 -21.89 4.79 8.21
C THR A 375 -22.30 5.41 6.87
N PRO A 376 -21.95 6.68 6.53
CA PRO A 376 -22.51 7.32 5.33
C PRO A 376 -22.19 6.60 4.02
N CYS A 377 -20.97 6.11 3.88
CA CYS A 377 -20.51 5.42 2.67
C CYS A 377 -19.31 4.52 2.98
N PHE A 378 -18.68 3.94 1.95
CA PHE A 378 -17.46 3.17 2.15
C PHE A 378 -16.30 4.10 2.53
N MET A 379 -15.72 3.85 3.71
CA MET A 379 -14.51 4.50 4.19
C MET A 379 -13.28 3.86 3.52
N HIS A 380 -12.61 4.61 2.65
CA HIS A 380 -11.40 4.16 1.95
C HIS A 380 -10.14 4.93 2.36
N GLN A 381 -10.21 5.82 3.35
CA GLN A 381 -9.04 6.53 3.88
C GLN A 381 -7.98 5.59 4.47
N LYS A 382 -6.70 5.99 4.35
CA LYS A 382 -5.55 5.39 5.05
C LYS A 382 -4.76 6.49 5.77
N VAL A 383 -5.33 6.99 6.86
CA VAL A 383 -4.82 8.14 7.61
C VAL A 383 -4.42 7.69 9.02
N ALA A 384 -3.31 8.23 9.50
CA ALA A 384 -2.89 8.08 10.89
C ALA A 384 -2.62 9.46 11.51
N LEU A 385 -3.11 9.66 12.71
CA LEU A 385 -2.80 10.80 13.57
C LEU A 385 -2.21 10.26 14.88
N VAL A 386 -1.00 10.70 15.21
CA VAL A 386 -0.32 10.32 16.45
C VAL A 386 -0.09 11.57 17.28
N ASP A 387 -0.53 11.50 18.53
CA ASP A 387 -0.46 12.61 19.48
C ASP A 387 -0.97 13.90 18.85
N ASP A 388 -0.21 15.00 18.96
CA ASP A 388 -0.58 16.31 18.43
C ASP A 388 0.45 16.80 17.41
N ASP A 389 1.27 15.90 16.84
CA ASP A 389 2.44 16.30 16.06
C ASP A 389 2.82 15.38 14.90
N ILE A 390 2.25 14.18 14.73
CA ILE A 390 2.56 13.31 13.58
C ILE A 390 1.28 12.97 12.82
N VAL A 391 1.35 13.13 11.51
CA VAL A 391 0.29 12.78 10.57
C VAL A 391 0.85 11.88 9.49
N SER A 392 0.09 10.88 9.07
CA SER A 392 0.39 10.13 7.86
C SER A 392 -0.82 9.94 6.97
N ILE A 393 -0.61 10.09 5.66
CA ILE A 393 -1.61 9.93 4.60
C ILE A 393 -0.95 9.19 3.44
N GLY A 394 -1.56 8.10 2.98
CA GLY A 394 -0.96 7.28 1.93
C GLY A 394 -1.88 6.18 1.43
N THR A 395 -1.27 5.04 1.04
CA THR A 395 -1.96 3.92 0.41
C THR A 395 -2.06 2.67 1.29
N LEU A 396 -1.28 2.60 2.39
CA LEU A 396 -1.20 1.43 3.27
C LEU A 396 -2.51 1.15 4.00
N ASN A 397 -3.20 0.07 3.64
CA ASN A 397 -4.28 -0.45 4.47
C ASN A 397 -3.71 -1.27 5.64
N MET A 398 -4.55 -1.50 6.63
CA MET A 398 -4.20 -2.33 7.79
C MET A 398 -4.59 -3.81 7.60
N ASP A 399 -4.13 -4.37 6.48
CA ASP A 399 -4.29 -5.77 6.11
C ASP A 399 -2.95 -6.44 5.79
N ILE A 400 -2.92 -7.78 5.82
CA ILE A 400 -1.70 -8.57 5.56
C ILE A 400 -1.14 -8.27 4.17
N ARG A 401 -2.00 -8.05 3.16
CA ARG A 401 -1.52 -7.77 1.81
C ARG A 401 -0.75 -6.46 1.72
N SER A 402 -1.28 -5.39 2.28
CA SER A 402 -0.67 -4.06 2.25
C SER A 402 0.60 -4.04 3.09
N CYS A 403 0.63 -4.80 4.19
CA CYS A 403 1.81 -4.89 5.05
C CYS A 403 2.99 -5.68 4.43
N ILE A 404 2.69 -6.71 3.62
CA ILE A 404 3.68 -7.76 3.26
C ILE A 404 3.81 -8.01 1.74
N LEU A 405 2.74 -7.80 0.96
CA LEU A 405 2.61 -8.28 -0.41
C LEU A 405 2.50 -7.17 -1.46
N ASN A 406 1.87 -6.05 -1.13
CA ASN A 406 1.68 -4.93 -2.04
C ASN A 406 2.89 -4.00 -2.01
N PHE A 407 3.12 -3.31 -3.12
CA PHE A 407 3.87 -2.07 -3.11
C PHE A 407 2.94 -0.95 -2.65
N GLU A 408 3.32 -0.26 -1.59
CA GLU A 408 2.56 0.85 -0.99
C GLU A 408 3.48 2.04 -0.77
N GLU A 409 2.89 3.20 -0.53
CA GLU A 409 3.61 4.42 -0.17
C GLU A 409 2.79 5.25 0.83
N THR A 410 3.46 6.00 1.69
CA THR A 410 2.80 6.95 2.58
C THR A 410 3.69 8.14 2.89
N ALA A 411 3.07 9.31 3.01
CA ALA A 411 3.73 10.51 3.49
C ALA A 411 3.58 10.60 5.00
N VAL A 412 4.64 10.97 5.71
CA VAL A 412 4.62 11.21 7.17
C VAL A 412 5.11 12.62 7.43
N PHE A 413 4.30 13.41 8.14
CA PHE A 413 4.58 14.81 8.49
C PHE A 413 4.77 14.95 9.98
N TYR A 414 5.61 15.90 10.36
CA TYR A 414 5.75 16.35 11.74
C TYR A 414 5.38 17.82 11.89
N GLY A 415 4.41 18.11 12.75
CA GLY A 415 4.07 19.44 13.26
C GLY A 415 2.62 19.55 13.76
N GLU A 416 2.37 20.56 14.60
CA GLU A 416 1.10 20.74 15.31
C GLU A 416 -0.04 21.22 14.41
N ASP A 417 0.23 22.14 13.48
CA ASP A 417 -0.80 22.64 12.57
C ASP A 417 -1.29 21.52 11.64
N GLN A 418 -0.37 20.62 11.28
CA GLN A 418 -0.62 19.43 10.50
C GLN A 418 -1.52 18.45 11.24
N ALA A 419 -1.17 18.16 12.50
CA ALA A 419 -1.99 17.34 13.37
C ALA A 419 -3.38 17.93 13.60
N ARG A 420 -3.48 19.25 13.82
CA ARG A 420 -4.77 19.94 14.07
C ARG A 420 -5.71 19.87 12.88
N GLU A 421 -5.21 20.08 11.66
CA GLU A 421 -6.02 19.99 10.44
C GLU A 421 -6.58 18.57 10.23
N VAL A 422 -5.75 17.55 10.43
CA VAL A 422 -6.17 16.15 10.31
C VAL A 422 -7.04 15.71 11.47
N GLU A 423 -6.80 16.20 12.68
CA GLU A 423 -7.68 15.99 13.83
C GLU A 423 -9.10 16.48 13.51
N GLU A 424 -9.24 17.71 13.02
CA GLU A 424 -10.55 18.28 12.70
C GLU A 424 -11.27 17.44 11.63
N MET A 425 -10.56 17.06 10.56
CA MET A 425 -11.09 16.18 9.53
C MET A 425 -11.57 14.84 10.12
N LEU A 426 -10.76 14.20 10.96
CA LEU A 426 -11.11 12.92 11.57
C LEU A 426 -12.26 13.04 12.57
N ARG A 427 -12.37 14.14 13.30
CA ARG A 427 -13.49 14.39 14.22
C ARG A 427 -14.80 14.47 13.45
N GLN A 428 -14.82 15.20 12.34
CA GLN A 428 -15.98 15.27 11.45
C GLN A 428 -16.35 13.88 10.91
N ASP A 429 -15.37 13.09 10.47
CA ASP A 429 -15.63 11.71 10.03
C ASP A 429 -16.18 10.83 11.19
N MET A 430 -15.70 11.02 12.42
CA MET A 430 -16.15 10.29 13.61
C MET A 430 -17.56 10.67 14.07
N GLU A 431 -18.05 11.88 13.80
CA GLU A 431 -19.44 12.29 14.08
C GLU A 431 -20.46 11.44 13.30
N HIS A 432 -20.05 10.89 12.17
CA HIS A 432 -20.86 9.99 11.34
C HIS A 432 -20.59 8.50 11.59
N ALA A 433 -19.89 8.19 12.68
CA ALA A 433 -19.55 6.83 13.06
C ALA A 433 -20.15 6.47 14.43
N TYR A 434 -20.47 5.18 14.62
CA TYR A 434 -20.81 4.66 15.94
C TYR A 434 -19.66 3.84 16.51
N VAL A 435 -19.47 3.91 17.82
CA VAL A 435 -18.54 3.02 18.53
C VAL A 435 -19.14 1.62 18.54
N MET A 436 -18.38 0.64 18.05
CA MET A 436 -18.81 -0.75 18.04
C MET A 436 -18.78 -1.31 19.48
N THR A 437 -19.96 -1.58 20.02
CA THR A 437 -20.15 -2.18 21.36
C THR A 437 -20.38 -3.68 21.30
N ASN A 438 -21.12 -4.14 20.29
CA ASN A 438 -21.50 -5.54 20.18
C ASN A 438 -20.28 -6.41 19.91
N ARG A 439 -20.11 -7.45 20.73
CA ARG A 439 -19.09 -8.48 20.54
C ARG A 439 -19.47 -9.42 19.40
N LEU A 440 -18.53 -10.25 18.96
CA LEU A 440 -18.76 -11.23 17.91
C LEU A 440 -19.85 -12.23 18.29
N ASP A 441 -19.90 -12.71 19.52
CA ASP A 441 -20.91 -13.67 20.02
C ASP A 441 -22.33 -13.08 20.10
N GLU A 442 -22.45 -11.75 20.08
CA GLU A 442 -23.70 -11.01 20.01
C GLU A 442 -24.13 -10.70 18.55
N GLN A 443 -23.30 -11.00 17.55
CA GLN A 443 -23.63 -10.83 16.15
C GLN A 443 -24.60 -11.91 15.64
N PRO A 444 -25.27 -11.69 14.49
CA PRO A 444 -26.05 -12.74 13.82
C PRO A 444 -25.25 -14.02 13.60
N LEU A 445 -25.92 -15.18 13.71
CA LEU A 445 -25.29 -16.50 13.66
C LEU A 445 -24.38 -16.71 12.43
N TRP A 446 -24.80 -16.20 11.27
CA TRP A 446 -24.00 -16.32 10.05
C TRP A 446 -22.64 -15.61 10.17
N LEU A 447 -22.58 -14.46 10.84
CA LEU A 447 -21.36 -13.68 11.02
C LEU A 447 -20.46 -14.30 12.08
N ARG A 448 -21.06 -14.82 13.17
CA ARG A 448 -20.37 -15.59 14.22
C ARG A 448 -19.60 -16.79 13.68
N VAL A 449 -20.20 -17.51 12.73
CA VAL A 449 -19.59 -18.68 12.10
C VAL A 449 -18.62 -18.28 10.99
N ALA A 450 -18.97 -17.27 10.18
CA ALA A 450 -18.16 -16.86 9.05
C ALA A 450 -16.86 -16.17 9.48
N ALA A 451 -16.89 -15.24 10.44
CA ALA A 451 -15.71 -14.43 10.77
C ALA A 451 -14.46 -15.26 11.14
N PRO A 452 -14.52 -16.30 12.00
CA PRO A 452 -13.37 -17.16 12.28
C PRO A 452 -12.89 -17.95 11.05
N VAL A 453 -13.80 -18.37 10.16
CA VAL A 453 -13.45 -19.09 8.92
C VAL A 453 -12.75 -18.15 7.94
N PHE A 454 -13.26 -16.94 7.76
CA PHE A 454 -12.64 -15.93 6.90
C PHE A 454 -11.32 -15.41 7.46
N LYS A 455 -11.12 -15.42 8.78
CA LYS A 455 -9.80 -15.17 9.41
C LYS A 455 -8.73 -16.16 8.92
N LEU A 456 -9.08 -17.41 8.58
CA LEU A 456 -8.13 -18.35 7.98
C LEU A 456 -7.67 -17.94 6.58
N LEU A 457 -8.47 -17.12 5.89
CA LEU A 457 -8.12 -16.56 4.58
C LEU A 457 -7.29 -15.27 4.70
N ALA A 458 -7.01 -14.76 5.90
CA ALA A 458 -6.29 -13.52 6.13
C ALA A 458 -5.00 -13.35 5.29
N PRO A 459 -4.16 -14.37 5.05
CA PRO A 459 -2.99 -14.23 4.17
C PRO A 459 -3.29 -13.86 2.71
N LEU A 460 -4.54 -14.02 2.29
CA LEU A 460 -5.03 -13.71 0.95
C LEU A 460 -5.80 -12.37 0.88
N LEU A 461 -6.21 -11.83 2.03
CA LEU A 461 -7.15 -10.71 2.18
C LEU A 461 -6.46 -9.36 2.33
#